data_AF-R5DWD1-F1
#
_entry.id   AF-R5DWD1-F1
#
_cell.length_a   1.000
_cell.length_b   1.000
_cell.length_c   1.000
_cell.angle_alpha   90.00
_cell.angle_beta   90.00
_cell.angle_gamma   90.00
#
_symmetry.space_group_name_H-M   'P 1'
#
loop_
_entity.id
_entity.type
_entity.pdbx_description
1 polymer ?
#
loop_
_entity_poly.entity_id
_entity_poly.type
_entity_poly.pdbx_seq_one_letter_code
_entity_poly.pdbx_strand_id
1 'polypeptide(L)'
;MQPYVVVNACAATVLNGERLIMNIDDLKEVLKNSKNATVIASHMDTVSHLTVTRKDLEYFKNNNNIDNLLIPTDGEVLAFLQ
;
A
#
# COMPACT_ATOMS: atom_id res chain seq x y z
N MET A 1 -18.70 -10.06 7.45
CA MET A 1 -17.84 -8.93 7.85
C MET A 1 -16.78 -8.73 6.79
N GLN A 2 -16.59 -7.50 6.31
CA GLN A 2 -15.53 -7.16 5.37
C GLN A 2 -14.17 -7.19 6.09
N PRO A 3 -13.19 -8.01 5.67
CA PRO A 3 -11.85 -8.00 6.23
C PRO A 3 -11.00 -6.84 5.69
N TYR A 4 -10.05 -6.39 6.50
CA TYR A 4 -9.10 -5.33 6.17
C TYR A 4 -7.67 -5.84 6.31
N VAL A 5 -6.79 -5.45 5.39
CA VAL A 5 -5.37 -5.79 5.40
C VAL A 5 -4.57 -4.50 5.32
N VAL A 6 -3.76 -4.21 6.32
CA VAL A 6 -2.91 -3.01 6.36
C VAL A 6 -1.48 -3.42 6.04
N VAL A 7 -0.83 -2.71 5.11
CA VAL A 7 0.52 -3.04 4.62
C VAL A 7 1.45 -1.83 4.65
N ASN A 8 2.72 -2.04 4.98
CA ASN A 8 3.76 -1.02 4.86
C ASN A 8 4.36 -1.10 3.45
N ALA A 9 4.00 -0.15 2.57
CA ALA A 9 4.13 -0.33 1.12
C ALA A 9 5.08 0.66 0.40
N CYS A 10 5.99 1.32 1.12
CA CYS A 10 6.88 2.31 0.52
C CYS A 10 8.23 1.74 0.00
N ALA A 11 8.37 0.41 -0.02
CA ALA A 11 9.58 -0.28 -0.49
C ALA A 11 10.87 0.29 0.14
N ALA A 12 10.85 0.54 1.44
CA ALA A 12 11.98 1.10 2.16
C ALA A 12 13.22 0.20 2.03
N THR A 13 14.39 0.80 1.86
CA THR A 13 15.66 0.07 1.73
C THR A 13 16.68 0.52 2.79
N VAL A 14 17.64 -0.35 3.10
CA VAL A 14 18.88 0.05 3.77
C VAL A 14 19.88 0.63 2.75
N LEU A 15 20.97 1.24 3.23
CA LEU A 15 21.95 1.94 2.40
C LEU A 15 22.59 1.07 1.29
N ASN A 16 22.66 -0.24 1.48
CA ASN A 16 23.19 -1.18 0.47
C ASN A 16 22.15 -1.59 -0.59
N GLY A 17 20.93 -1.02 -0.54
CA GLY A 17 19.84 -1.30 -1.48
C GLY A 17 18.98 -2.52 -1.13
N GLU A 18 19.27 -3.23 -0.05
CA GLU A 18 18.41 -4.33 0.41
C GLU A 18 17.04 -3.80 0.87
N ARG A 19 15.98 -4.43 0.35
CA ARG A 19 14.58 -4.05 0.60
C ARG A 19 14.12 -4.59 1.95
N LEU A 20 13.60 -3.70 2.80
CA LEU A 20 13.10 -4.00 4.14
C LEU A 20 11.62 -4.38 4.16
N ILE A 21 10.81 -3.71 3.35
CA ILE A 21 9.34 -3.84 3.37
C ILE A 21 8.76 -3.89 1.96
N MET A 22 7.44 -4.07 1.87
CA MET A 22 6.75 -4.40 0.63
C MET A 22 6.94 -3.34 -0.45
N ASN A 23 7.20 -3.80 -1.67
CA ASN A 23 7.11 -3.00 -2.89
C ASN A 23 5.79 -3.24 -3.64
N ILE A 24 5.69 -2.68 -4.85
CA ILE A 24 4.50 -2.83 -5.70
C ILE A 24 4.24 -4.30 -6.07
N ASP A 25 5.27 -5.12 -6.29
CA ASP A 25 5.07 -6.52 -6.65
C ASP A 25 4.58 -7.36 -5.47
N ASP A 26 5.11 -7.09 -4.28
CA ASP A 26 4.61 -7.68 -3.04
C ASP A 26 3.12 -7.28 -2.81
N LEU A 27 2.79 -6.00 -3.06
CA LEU A 27 1.41 -5.48 -2.97
C LEU A 27 0.47 -6.16 -3.99
N LYS A 28 0.92 -6.43 -5.23
CA LYS A 28 0.14 -7.19 -6.22
C LYS A 28 -0.22 -8.58 -5.71
N GLU A 29 0.73 -9.29 -5.10
CA GLU A 29 0.46 -10.62 -4.55
C GLU A 29 -0.49 -10.54 -3.35
N VAL A 30 -0.38 -9.53 -2.48
CA VAL A 30 -1.38 -9.31 -1.43
C VAL A 30 -2.78 -9.14 -2.03
N LEU A 31 -2.96 -8.19 -2.96
CA LEU A 31 -4.25 -7.92 -3.59
C LEU A 31 -4.85 -9.15 -4.28
N LYS A 32 -4.02 -9.95 -4.95
CA LYS A 32 -4.41 -11.19 -5.62
C LYS A 32 -4.88 -12.26 -4.65
N ASN A 33 -4.27 -12.36 -3.46
CA ASN A 33 -4.59 -13.36 -2.45
C ASN A 33 -5.64 -12.87 -1.44
N SER A 34 -5.94 -11.57 -1.39
CA SER A 34 -6.90 -10.96 -0.47
C SER A 34 -8.08 -10.31 -1.20
N LYS A 35 -8.63 -10.96 -2.24
CA LYS A 35 -9.71 -10.40 -3.07
C LYS A 35 -10.97 -9.99 -2.29
N ASN A 36 -11.23 -10.66 -1.17
CA ASN A 36 -12.38 -10.38 -0.32
C ASN A 36 -12.08 -9.30 0.73
N ALA A 37 -10.87 -8.76 0.78
CA ALA A 37 -10.44 -7.76 1.75
C ALA A 37 -10.19 -6.40 1.09
N THR A 38 -10.37 -5.35 1.87
CA THR A 38 -9.88 -4.01 1.52
C THR A 38 -8.44 -3.88 2.03
N VAL A 39 -7.52 -3.59 1.12
CA VAL A 39 -6.10 -3.37 1.42
C VAL A 39 -5.86 -1.89 1.67
N ILE A 40 -5.13 -1.55 2.72
CA ILE A 40 -4.80 -0.16 3.11
C ILE A 40 -3.28 -0.02 3.10
N ALA A 41 -2.76 0.84 2.23
CA ALA A 41 -1.34 1.17 2.17
C ALA A 41 -0.98 2.19 3.26
N SER A 42 0.01 1.86 4.07
CA SER A 42 0.56 2.69 5.14
C SER A 42 2.06 2.89 4.94
N HIS A 43 2.67 3.67 5.84
CA HIS A 43 4.10 3.95 5.88
C HIS A 43 4.60 4.66 4.60
N MET A 44 3.82 5.61 4.08
CA MET A 44 4.07 6.29 2.81
C MET A 44 4.63 7.72 3.00
N ASP A 45 5.50 8.15 2.10
CA ASP A 45 6.03 9.52 1.93
C ASP A 45 6.66 10.21 3.17
N THR A 46 6.97 9.49 4.25
CA THR A 46 7.54 10.11 5.48
C THR A 46 9.01 9.80 5.72
N VAL A 47 9.51 8.65 5.24
CA VAL A 47 10.90 8.21 5.49
C VAL A 47 11.82 8.50 4.31
N SER A 48 13.06 8.91 4.58
CA SER A 48 14.03 9.33 3.55
C SER A 48 14.51 8.23 2.60
N HIS A 49 14.32 6.97 2.98
CA HIS A 49 14.83 5.78 2.29
C HIS A 49 13.72 4.96 1.64
N LEU A 50 12.54 5.57 1.41
CA LEU A 50 11.49 4.99 0.58
C LEU A 50 11.89 4.99 -0.89
N THR A 51 11.39 4.01 -1.64
CA THR A 51 11.54 3.95 -3.10
C THR A 51 10.20 3.90 -3.83
N VAL A 52 9.09 3.82 -3.10
CA VAL A 52 7.71 3.89 -3.62
C VAL A 52 6.95 4.98 -2.85
N THR A 53 6.34 5.89 -3.59
CA THR A 53 5.52 7.00 -3.07
C THR A 53 4.02 6.72 -3.17
N ARG A 54 3.17 7.54 -2.53
CA ARG A 54 1.71 7.47 -2.76
C ARG A 54 1.36 7.66 -4.24
N LYS A 55 2.05 8.56 -4.94
CA LYS A 55 1.81 8.81 -6.38
C LYS A 55 2.07 7.57 -7.22
N ASP A 56 3.10 6.80 -6.89
CA ASP A 56 3.41 5.55 -7.59
C ASP A 56 2.32 4.51 -7.35
N LEU A 57 1.81 4.41 -6.11
CA LEU A 57 0.69 3.51 -5.78
C LEU A 57 -0.62 3.93 -6.45
N GLU A 58 -0.93 5.23 -6.53
CA GLU A 58 -2.12 5.73 -7.23
C GLU A 58 -2.03 5.46 -8.74
N TYR A 59 -0.87 5.68 -9.34
CA TYR A 59 -0.63 5.34 -10.74
C TYR A 59 -0.80 3.83 -10.98
N PHE A 60 -0.21 3.00 -10.11
CA PHE A 60 -0.36 1.55 -10.14
C PHE A 60 -1.83 1.13 -10.01
N LYS A 61 -2.56 1.68 -9.04
CA LYS A 61 -3.97 1.40 -8.78
C LYS A 61 -4.83 1.69 -10.00
N ASN A 62 -4.69 2.89 -10.58
CA ASN A 62 -5.48 3.34 -11.71
C ASN A 62 -5.19 2.53 -12.98
N ASN A 63 -3.93 2.23 -13.27
CA ASN A 63 -3.55 1.46 -14.46
C ASN A 63 -4.00 -0.01 -14.43
N ASN A 64 -4.21 -0.56 -13.24
CA ASN A 64 -4.60 -1.96 -13.07
C ASN A 64 -6.08 -2.14 -12.68
N ASN A 65 -6.87 -1.06 -12.65
CA ASN A 65 -8.28 -1.05 -12.23
C ASN A 65 -8.47 -1.74 -10.87
N ILE A 66 -7.68 -1.34 -9.87
CA ILE A 66 -7.71 -1.93 -8.53
C ILE A 66 -8.65 -1.13 -7.64
N ASP A 67 -9.79 -1.72 -7.28
CA ASP A 67 -10.83 -1.04 -6.50
C ASP A 67 -10.66 -1.24 -4.99
N ASN A 68 -10.02 -2.32 -4.55
CA ASN A 68 -9.91 -2.70 -3.14
C ASN A 68 -8.61 -2.21 -2.46
N LEU A 69 -7.95 -1.19 -3.00
CA LEU A 69 -6.76 -0.55 -2.42
C LEU A 69 -7.06 0.89 -1.98
N LEU A 70 -6.86 1.18 -0.70
CA LEU A 70 -6.93 2.52 -0.11
C LEU A 70 -5.53 3.06 0.18
N ILE A 71 -5.28 4.32 -0.18
CA ILE A 71 -3.98 5.01 -0.04
C ILE A 71 -4.24 6.31 0.74
N PRO A 72 -4.45 6.25 2.06
CA PRO A 72 -4.82 7.42 2.85
C PRO A 72 -3.72 8.48 2.90
N THR A 73 -4.16 9.74 2.93
CA THR A 73 -3.32 10.90 3.22
C THR A 73 -3.04 11.03 4.73
N ASP A 74 -2.03 11.82 5.09
CA ASP A 74 -1.71 12.06 6.50
C ASP A 74 -2.90 12.74 7.20
N GLY A 75 -3.39 12.12 8.28
CA GLY A 75 -4.53 12.61 9.05
C GLY A 75 -5.91 12.21 8.51
N GLU A 76 -5.98 11.45 7.41
CA GLU A 76 -7.24 10.93 6.88
C GLU A 76 -7.86 9.88 7.81
N VAL A 77 -9.17 9.98 8.02
CA VAL A 77 -9.94 9.02 8.83
C VAL A 77 -10.76 8.14 7.91
N LEU A 78 -10.46 6.84 7.92
CA LEU A 78 -11.25 5.82 7.23
C LEU A 78 -12.32 5.27 8.19
N ALA A 79 -13.59 5.45 7.85
CA ALA A 79 -14.72 4.95 8.63
C ALA A 79 -15.30 3.68 7.99
N PHE A 80 -15.41 2.61 8.79
CA PHE A 80 -15.95 1.32 8.36
C PHE A 80 -17.22 1.03 9.15
N LEU A 81 -18.38 1.15 8.48
CA LEU A 81 -19.67 0.85 9.10
C LEU A 81 -19.90 -0.67 9.10
N GLN A 82 -20.42 -1.19 10.21
CA GLN A 82 -20.82 -2.58 10.37
C GLN A 82 -22.16 -2.88 9.71
#